data_AF-A0A0B9H3J5-F1
#
_entry.id   AF-A0A0B9H3J5-F1
#
_cell.length_a   1.000
_cell.length_b   1.000
_cell.length_c   1.000
_cell.angle_alpha   90.00
_cell.angle_beta   90.00
_cell.angle_gamma   90.00
#
_symmetry.space_group_name_H-M   'P 1'
#
loop_
_entity.id
_entity.type
_entity.pdbx_description
1 polymer ?
#
loop_
_entity_poly.entity_id
_entity_poly.type
_entity_poly.pdbx_seq_one_letter_code
_entity_poly.pdbx_strand_id
1 'polypeptide(L)'
;MGQISFKNWRVPTWTLVAVGLLFNIVSALLTNFYIDDLNRQTNEIAQLQQNNDKLIQLTWQQLETVERKREHLLEVLNAAEIVGASVPEEIAAHLARDMTYWLPDASIVPDIKGVPALMAALDVVQDEHREKINNLYLTNQALIGENAKKTEAVSRLRSLALFLQMLGLALVLARDLNWSKDR
;
A
#
# COMPACT_ATOMS: atom_id res chain seq x y z
N MET A 1 57.41 -36.50 -25.43
CA MET A 1 56.74 -37.60 -24.68
C MET A 1 57.18 -37.44 -23.22
N GLY A 2 56.38 -36.98 -22.26
CA GLY A 2 54.94 -36.97 -22.13
C GLY A 2 54.58 -37.86 -20.93
N GLN A 3 54.43 -37.26 -19.74
CA GLN A 3 53.60 -37.79 -18.65
C GLN A 3 53.40 -36.68 -17.61
N ILE A 4 52.32 -35.90 -17.80
CA ILE A 4 51.81 -35.00 -16.77
C ILE A 4 50.99 -35.88 -15.82
N SER A 5 51.52 -36.11 -14.62
CA SER A 5 50.85 -36.85 -13.57
C SER A 5 49.67 -36.03 -13.04
N PHE A 6 48.46 -36.39 -13.44
CA PHE A 6 47.25 -35.87 -12.81
C PHE A 6 47.11 -36.53 -11.44
N LYS A 7 47.44 -35.78 -10.39
CA LYS A 7 47.17 -36.14 -9.00
C LYS A 7 45.65 -36.31 -8.83
N ASN A 8 45.19 -37.56 -8.74
CA ASN A 8 43.80 -37.92 -8.54
C ASN A 8 43.28 -37.32 -7.21
N TRP A 9 42.63 -36.16 -7.29
CA TRP A 9 41.96 -35.54 -6.16
C TRP A 9 40.65 -36.29 -5.89
N ARG A 10 40.72 -37.34 -5.06
CA ARG A 10 39.51 -38.03 -4.57
C ARG A 10 38.90 -37.18 -3.47
N VAL A 11 37.88 -36.40 -3.81
CA VAL A 11 37.06 -35.72 -2.79
C VAL A 11 36.41 -36.82 -1.94
N PRO A 12 36.62 -36.83 -0.61
CA PRO A 12 36.02 -37.83 0.26
C PRO A 12 34.50 -37.72 0.19
N THR A 13 33.82 -38.84 -0.04
CA THR A 13 32.38 -38.90 -0.28
C THR A 13 31.55 -38.25 0.83
N TRP A 14 32.00 -38.32 2.09
CA TRP A 14 31.35 -37.65 3.22
C TRP A 14 31.31 -36.13 3.09
N THR A 15 32.31 -35.53 2.41
CA THR A 15 32.37 -34.08 2.14
C THR A 15 31.20 -33.63 1.25
N LEU A 16 30.81 -34.43 0.25
CA LEU A 16 29.67 -34.11 -0.62
C LEU A 16 28.36 -34.07 0.16
N VAL A 17 28.19 -35.00 1.10
CA VAL A 17 27.01 -35.03 2.00
C VAL A 17 27.00 -33.83 2.93
N ALA A 18 28.14 -33.52 3.56
CA ALA A 18 28.26 -32.39 4.47
C ALA A 18 27.94 -31.07 3.76
N VAL A 19 28.48 -30.86 2.56
CA VAL A 19 28.20 -29.66 1.74
C VAL A 19 26.73 -29.64 1.30
N GLY A 20 26.16 -30.78 0.89
CA GLY A 20 24.76 -30.84 0.49
C GLY A 20 23.78 -30.55 1.63
N LEU A 21 24.07 -31.04 2.84
CA LEU A 21 23.33 -30.69 4.05
C LEU A 21 23.47 -29.21 4.40
N LEU A 22 24.68 -28.65 4.28
CA LEU A 22 24.92 -27.23 4.54
C LEU A 22 24.08 -26.34 3.61
N PHE A 23 24.02 -26.65 2.31
CA PHE A 23 23.19 -25.88 1.37
C PHE A 23 21.70 -25.94 1.72
N ASN A 24 21.19 -27.09 2.15
CA ASN A 24 19.80 -27.21 2.62
C ASN A 24 19.55 -26.38 3.88
N ILE A 25 20.46 -26.40 4.86
CA ILE A 25 20.35 -25.59 6.08
C ILE A 25 20.37 -24.10 5.72
N VAL A 26 21.30 -23.66 4.87
CA VAL A 26 21.38 -22.26 4.44
C VAL A 26 20.10 -21.84 3.70
N SER A 27 19.55 -22.70 2.85
CA SER A 27 18.26 -22.44 2.17
C SER A 27 17.10 -22.27 3.16
N ALA A 28 17.03 -23.13 4.18
CA ALA A 28 16.03 -23.03 5.24
C ALA A 28 16.18 -21.73 6.04
N LEU A 29 17.40 -21.35 6.38
CA LEU A 29 17.68 -20.08 7.08
C LEU A 29 17.33 -18.86 6.21
N LEU A 30 17.64 -18.91 4.91
CA LEU A 30 17.29 -17.85 3.97
C LEU A 30 15.77 -17.65 3.91
N THR A 31 15.03 -18.76 3.91
CA THR A 31 13.57 -18.73 3.90
C THR A 31 13.02 -18.08 5.17
N ASN A 32 13.39 -18.63 6.34
CA ASN A 32 12.83 -18.19 7.63
C ASN A 32 13.22 -16.76 7.99
N PHE A 33 14.48 -16.37 7.80
CA PHE A 33 14.95 -15.06 8.27
C PHE A 33 14.77 -13.93 7.26
N TYR A 34 14.85 -14.20 5.96
CA TYR A 34 14.84 -13.15 4.95
C TYR A 34 13.56 -13.14 4.11
N ILE A 35 13.17 -14.29 3.56
CA ILE A 35 11.98 -14.37 2.69
C ILE A 35 10.71 -14.07 3.50
N ASP A 36 10.56 -14.71 4.66
CA ASP A 36 9.36 -14.56 5.47
C ASP A 36 9.23 -13.15 6.07
N ASP A 37 10.35 -12.53 6.47
CA ASP A 37 10.33 -11.14 6.95
C ASP A 37 9.97 -10.15 5.82
N LEU A 38 10.53 -10.32 4.62
CA LEU A 38 10.17 -9.48 3.48
C LEU A 38 8.72 -9.69 3.03
N ASN A 39 8.19 -10.91 3.14
CA ASN A 39 6.77 -11.18 2.89
C ASN A 39 5.88 -10.48 3.92
N ARG A 40 6.26 -10.50 5.19
CA ARG A 40 5.55 -9.77 6.25
C ARG A 40 5.51 -8.28 5.95
N GLN A 41 6.65 -7.67 5.62
CA GLN A 41 6.72 -6.24 5.27
C GLN A 41 5.90 -5.91 4.01
N THR A 42 5.93 -6.76 2.98
CA THR A 42 5.10 -6.63 1.77
C THR A 42 3.62 -6.61 2.13
N ASN A 43 3.17 -7.50 3.01
CA ASN A 43 1.78 -7.57 3.46
C ASN A 43 1.37 -6.36 4.30
N GLU A 44 2.24 -5.89 5.20
CA GLU A 44 2.01 -4.66 5.98
C GLU A 44 1.84 -3.45 5.05
N ILE A 45 2.71 -3.30 4.04
CA ILE A 45 2.60 -2.25 3.04
C ILE A 45 1.30 -2.37 2.23
N ALA A 46 0.91 -3.58 1.83
CA ALA A 46 -0.35 -3.80 1.11
C ALA A 46 -1.57 -3.40 1.95
N GLN A 47 -1.55 -3.68 3.27
CA GLN A 47 -2.61 -3.26 4.17
C GLN A 47 -2.69 -1.74 4.33
N LEU A 48 -1.53 -1.06 4.40
CA LEU A 48 -1.47 0.40 4.43
C LEU A 48 -2.03 1.02 3.16
N GLN A 49 -1.68 0.46 1.98
CA GLN A 49 -2.24 0.91 0.70
C GLN A 49 -3.77 0.80 0.69
N GLN A 50 -4.31 -0.35 1.10
CA GLN A 50 -5.75 -0.57 1.17
C GLN A 50 -6.44 0.39 2.16
N ASN A 51 -5.80 0.69 3.29
CA ASN A 51 -6.34 1.64 4.26
C ASN A 51 -6.36 3.06 3.69
N ASN A 52 -5.30 3.47 3.01
CA ASN A 52 -5.24 4.77 2.34
C ASN A 52 -6.30 4.87 1.22
N ASP A 53 -6.51 3.82 0.42
CA ASP A 53 -7.55 3.82 -0.62
C ASP A 53 -8.95 3.99 -0.03
N LYS A 54 -9.24 3.35 1.11
CA LYS A 54 -10.49 3.57 1.85
C LYS A 54 -10.61 5.00 2.34
N LEU A 55 -9.53 5.57 2.89
CA LEU A 55 -9.52 6.96 3.35
C LEU A 55 -9.72 7.95 2.20
N ILE A 56 -9.14 7.68 1.03
CA ILE A 56 -9.37 8.46 -0.20
C ILE A 56 -10.85 8.42 -0.56
N GLN A 57 -11.47 7.24 -0.61
CA GLN A 57 -12.89 7.10 -0.93
C GLN A 57 -13.80 7.85 0.06
N LEU A 58 -13.54 7.70 1.37
CA LEU A 58 -14.29 8.41 2.40
C LEU A 58 -14.13 9.93 2.28
N THR A 59 -12.91 10.39 1.99
CA THR A 59 -12.63 11.83 1.84
C THR A 59 -13.29 12.39 0.57
N TRP A 60 -13.34 11.62 -0.52
CA TRP A 60 -14.11 11.96 -1.73
C TRP A 60 -15.61 12.09 -1.44
N GLN A 61 -16.19 11.16 -0.68
CA GLN A 61 -17.61 11.23 -0.28
C GLN A 61 -17.90 12.47 0.58
N GLN A 62 -16.97 12.83 1.47
CA GLN A 62 -17.08 14.05 2.27
C GLN A 62 -17.03 15.30 1.38
N LEU A 63 -16.08 15.37 0.43
CA LEU A 63 -15.97 16.45 -0.54
C LEU A 63 -17.26 16.61 -1.39
N GLU A 64 -17.79 15.50 -1.91
CA GLU A 64 -19.05 15.49 -2.66
C GLU A 64 -20.23 15.92 -1.79
N THR A 65 -20.25 15.53 -0.52
CA THR A 65 -21.28 15.96 0.43
C THR A 65 -21.24 17.47 0.64
N VAL A 66 -20.04 18.07 0.75
CA VAL A 66 -19.87 19.52 0.86
C VAL A 66 -20.38 20.21 -0.41
N GLU A 67 -20.03 19.71 -1.60
CA GLU A 67 -20.49 20.28 -2.87
C GLU A 67 -22.01 20.18 -3.03
N ARG A 68 -22.61 19.05 -2.68
CA ARG A 68 -24.08 18.89 -2.71
C ARG A 68 -24.78 19.83 -1.72
N LYS A 69 -24.18 20.06 -0.54
CA LYS A 69 -24.70 21.03 0.42
C LYS A 69 -24.60 22.46 -0.12
N ARG A 70 -23.49 22.81 -0.78
CA ARG A 70 -23.28 24.08 -1.49
C ARG A 70 -24.37 24.31 -2.54
N GLU A 71 -24.62 23.32 -3.39
CA GLU A 71 -25.65 23.39 -4.44
C GLU A 71 -27.04 23.62 -3.85
N HIS A 72 -27.43 22.81 -2.86
CA HIS A 72 -28.71 22.96 -2.16
C HIS A 72 -28.89 24.34 -1.49
N LEU A 73 -27.82 24.89 -0.89
CA LEU A 73 -27.85 26.25 -0.33
C LEU A 73 -28.17 27.29 -1.40
N LEU A 74 -27.48 27.23 -2.53
CA LEU A 74 -27.66 28.16 -3.63
C LEU A 74 -29.06 28.05 -4.24
N GLU A 75 -29.59 26.83 -4.37
CA GLU A 75 -30.97 26.60 -4.83
C GLU A 75 -32.00 27.24 -3.91
N VAL A 76 -31.89 27.04 -2.59
CA VAL A 76 -32.82 27.61 -1.60
C VAL A 76 -32.76 29.13 -1.61
N LEU A 77 -31.57 29.72 -1.67
CA LEU A 77 -31.38 31.16 -1.69
C LEU A 77 -31.90 31.78 -3.00
N ASN A 78 -31.64 31.15 -4.14
CA ASN A 78 -32.15 31.60 -5.43
C ASN A 78 -33.68 31.52 -5.51
N ALA A 79 -34.28 30.43 -4.99
CA ALA A 79 -35.75 30.32 -4.93
C ALA A 79 -36.38 31.44 -4.10
N ALA A 80 -35.77 31.80 -2.96
CA ALA A 80 -36.21 32.91 -2.13
C ALA A 80 -36.08 34.26 -2.85
N GLU A 81 -34.97 34.48 -3.58
CA GLU A 81 -34.75 35.68 -4.40
C GLU A 81 -35.82 35.85 -5.48
N ILE A 82 -36.13 34.78 -6.22
CA ILE A 82 -37.12 34.79 -7.31
C ILE A 82 -38.51 35.16 -6.80
N VAL A 83 -38.89 34.68 -5.61
CA VAL A 83 -40.18 34.97 -4.98
C VAL A 83 -40.18 36.36 -4.32
N GLY A 84 -39.03 37.02 -4.20
CA GLY A 84 -38.88 38.31 -3.52
C GLY A 84 -39.15 38.21 -2.02
N ALA A 85 -39.01 37.01 -1.45
CA ALA A 85 -39.26 36.72 -0.04
C ALA A 85 -37.97 36.26 0.65
N SER A 86 -37.85 36.48 1.96
CA SER A 86 -36.77 35.89 2.74
C SER A 86 -37.00 34.39 2.93
N VAL A 87 -35.93 33.60 3.04
CA VAL A 87 -36.01 32.19 3.42
C VAL A 87 -36.74 32.08 4.77
N PRO A 88 -37.75 31.20 4.90
CA PRO A 88 -38.43 30.97 6.18
C PRO A 88 -37.44 30.66 7.31
N GLU A 89 -37.65 31.25 8.48
CA GLU A 89 -36.72 31.17 9.62
C GLU A 89 -36.41 29.73 10.04
N GLU A 90 -37.41 28.85 9.96
CA GLU A 90 -37.26 27.42 10.24
C GLU A 90 -36.26 26.75 9.28
N ILE A 91 -36.38 27.01 7.97
CA ILE A 91 -35.49 26.47 6.94
C ILE A 91 -34.09 27.05 7.09
N ALA A 92 -33.99 28.36 7.35
CA ALA A 92 -32.73 29.06 7.62
C ALA A 92 -31.99 28.46 8.83
N ALA A 93 -32.70 28.20 9.94
CA ALA A 93 -32.14 27.61 11.15
C ALA A 93 -31.69 26.15 10.94
N HIS A 94 -32.46 25.37 10.17
CA HIS A 94 -32.07 24.01 9.78
C HIS A 94 -30.79 24.01 8.94
N LEU A 95 -30.70 24.91 7.97
CA LEU A 95 -29.57 25.00 7.05
C LEU A 95 -28.29 25.46 7.76
N ALA A 96 -28.40 26.44 8.65
CA ALA A 96 -27.30 26.89 9.50
C ALA A 96 -26.79 25.76 10.42
N ARG A 97 -27.69 24.98 11.02
CA ARG A 97 -27.31 23.83 11.85
C ARG A 97 -26.57 22.75 11.06
N ASP A 98 -27.10 22.39 9.90
CA ASP A 98 -26.50 21.40 9.00
C ASP A 98 -25.08 21.80 8.58
N MET A 99 -24.86 23.09 8.36
CA MET A 99 -23.58 23.64 7.98
C MET A 99 -22.59 23.81 9.15
N THR A 100 -23.07 23.88 10.39
CA THR A 100 -22.22 24.08 11.58
C THR A 100 -21.16 22.98 11.71
N TYR A 101 -21.46 21.76 11.27
CA TYR A 101 -20.50 20.65 11.24
C TYR A 101 -19.29 20.94 10.32
N TRP A 102 -19.53 21.57 9.18
CA TRP A 102 -18.51 21.87 8.18
C TRP A 102 -17.84 23.23 8.41
N LEU A 103 -18.56 24.16 9.02
CA LEU A 103 -18.16 25.54 9.23
C LEU A 103 -18.47 25.98 10.67
N PRO A 104 -17.72 25.46 11.67
CA PRO A 104 -18.02 25.72 13.09
C PRO A 104 -17.86 27.19 13.49
N ASP A 105 -16.99 27.93 12.81
CA ASP A 105 -16.67 29.32 13.11
C ASP A 105 -17.41 30.33 12.22
N ALA A 106 -18.23 29.86 11.27
CA ALA A 106 -18.97 30.75 10.38
C ALA A 106 -20.33 31.11 10.96
N SER A 107 -20.60 32.42 11.14
CA SER A 107 -21.97 32.89 11.38
C SER A 107 -22.75 32.84 10.06
N ILE A 108 -23.49 31.75 9.85
CA ILE A 108 -24.24 31.56 8.61
C ILE A 108 -25.54 32.34 8.73
N VAL A 109 -25.55 33.52 8.13
CA VAL A 109 -26.80 34.23 7.83
C VAL A 109 -27.15 33.85 6.39
N PRO A 110 -28.25 33.10 6.15
CA PRO A 110 -28.71 32.77 4.81
C PRO A 110 -29.34 34.01 4.15
N ASP A 111 -28.47 34.96 3.80
CA ASP A 111 -28.75 36.14 2.99
C ASP A 111 -27.83 36.09 1.76
N ILE A 112 -28.34 36.52 0.61
CA ILE A 112 -27.63 36.60 -0.67
C ILE A 112 -26.32 37.38 -0.52
N LYS A 113 -26.30 38.38 0.35
CA LYS A 113 -25.10 39.19 0.64
C LYS A 113 -23.99 38.40 1.34
N GLY A 114 -24.34 37.37 2.10
CA GLY A 114 -23.42 36.49 2.82
C GLY A 114 -22.87 35.34 1.98
N VAL A 115 -23.47 35.07 0.81
CA VAL A 115 -23.09 33.96 -0.07
C VAL A 115 -21.60 33.98 -0.44
N PRO A 116 -20.97 35.11 -0.84
CA PRO A 116 -19.56 35.09 -1.20
C PRO A 116 -18.64 34.64 -0.06
N ALA A 117 -18.92 35.08 1.18
CA ALA A 117 -18.14 34.68 2.35
C ALA A 117 -18.35 33.20 2.70
N LEU A 118 -19.59 32.71 2.58
CA LEU A 118 -19.92 31.30 2.77
C LEU A 118 -19.23 30.40 1.74
N MET A 119 -19.24 30.80 0.47
CA MET A 119 -18.58 30.06 -0.62
C MET A 119 -17.06 30.00 -0.39
N ALA A 120 -16.44 31.12 -0.01
CA ALA A 120 -15.01 31.13 0.31
C ALA A 120 -14.67 30.20 1.48
N ALA A 121 -15.51 30.16 2.52
CA ALA A 121 -15.31 29.26 3.66
C ALA A 121 -15.48 27.78 3.26
N LEU A 122 -16.44 27.47 2.38
CA LEU A 122 -16.62 26.14 1.82
C LEU A 122 -15.44 25.72 0.94
N ASP A 123 -14.92 26.62 0.11
CA ASP A 123 -13.76 26.34 -0.75
C ASP A 123 -12.54 25.96 0.09
N VAL A 124 -12.31 26.59 1.25
CA VAL A 124 -11.25 26.18 2.20
C VAL A 124 -11.44 24.75 2.67
N VAL A 125 -12.65 24.38 3.09
CA VAL A 125 -12.96 23.00 3.51
C VAL A 125 -12.72 22.02 2.35
N GLN A 126 -13.12 22.37 1.13
CA GLN A 126 -12.89 21.53 -0.05
C GLN A 126 -11.42 21.35 -0.35
N ASP A 127 -10.62 22.41 -0.25
CA ASP A 127 -9.18 22.37 -0.48
C ASP A 127 -8.47 21.48 0.55
N GLU A 128 -8.88 21.52 1.82
CA GLU A 128 -8.35 20.61 2.86
C GLU A 128 -8.63 19.13 2.51
N HIS A 129 -9.83 18.81 2.03
CA HIS A 129 -10.18 17.45 1.62
C HIS A 129 -9.40 17.02 0.36
N ARG A 130 -9.25 17.91 -0.63
CA ARG A 130 -8.45 17.66 -1.84
C ARG A 130 -6.98 17.43 -1.50
N GLU A 131 -6.43 18.24 -0.62
CA GLU A 131 -5.04 18.12 -0.17
C GLU A 131 -4.82 16.82 0.60
N LYS A 132 -5.77 16.41 1.45
CA LYS A 132 -5.74 15.11 2.11
C LYS A 132 -5.77 13.95 1.10
N ILE A 133 -6.63 14.02 0.08
CA ILE A 133 -6.69 13.03 -1.00
C ILE A 133 -5.33 12.96 -1.73
N ASN A 134 -4.77 14.10 -2.10
CA ASN A 134 -3.47 14.18 -2.78
C ASN A 134 -2.36 13.54 -1.95
N ASN A 135 -2.28 13.87 -0.66
CA ASN A 135 -1.27 13.31 0.24
C ASN A 135 -1.41 11.79 0.40
N LEU A 136 -2.63 11.29 0.55
CA LEU A 136 -2.88 9.84 0.61
C LEU A 136 -2.51 9.15 -0.71
N TYR A 137 -2.83 9.76 -1.85
CA TYR A 137 -2.52 9.23 -3.18
C TYR A 137 -1.00 9.16 -3.41
N LEU A 138 -0.27 10.24 -3.13
CA LEU A 138 1.20 10.29 -3.23
C LEU A 138 1.86 9.27 -2.30
N THR A 139 1.34 9.14 -1.07
CA THR A 139 1.79 8.12 -0.12
C THR A 139 1.59 6.72 -0.70
N ASN A 140 0.42 6.43 -1.28
CA ASN A 140 0.16 5.14 -1.91
C ASN A 140 1.08 4.87 -3.11
N GLN A 141 1.36 5.88 -3.93
CA GLN A 141 2.30 5.72 -5.04
C GLN A 141 3.70 5.37 -4.55
N ALA A 142 4.17 6.00 -3.47
CA ALA A 142 5.44 5.65 -2.84
C ALA A 142 5.43 4.21 -2.27
N LEU A 143 4.35 3.82 -1.58
CA LEU A 143 4.17 2.47 -1.04
C LEU A 143 4.13 1.41 -2.14
N ILE A 144 3.50 1.67 -3.29
CA ILE A 144 3.49 0.75 -4.44
C ILE A 144 4.93 0.52 -4.92
N GLY A 145 5.71 1.58 -5.06
CA GLY A 145 7.11 1.50 -5.46
C GLY A 145 7.97 0.70 -4.45
N GLU A 146 7.76 0.92 -3.15
CA GLU A 146 8.45 0.14 -2.11
C GLU A 146 8.04 -1.34 -2.15
N ASN A 147 6.74 -1.62 -2.27
CA ASN A 147 6.21 -2.97 -2.31
C ASN A 147 6.75 -3.76 -3.51
N ALA A 148 6.83 -3.11 -4.68
CA ALA A 148 7.38 -3.71 -5.89
C ALA A 148 8.85 -4.13 -5.68
N LYS A 149 9.67 -3.26 -5.05
CA LYS A 149 11.08 -3.58 -4.73
C LYS A 149 11.21 -4.76 -3.77
N LYS A 150 10.38 -4.81 -2.72
CA LYS A 150 10.40 -5.94 -1.76
C LYS A 150 9.92 -7.24 -2.42
N THR A 151 8.86 -7.18 -3.21
CA THR A 151 8.33 -8.34 -3.96
C THR A 151 9.38 -8.89 -4.93
N GLU A 152 10.12 -8.02 -5.61
CA GLU A 152 11.22 -8.42 -6.46
C GLU A 152 12.34 -9.11 -5.65
N ALA A 153 12.72 -8.55 -4.51
CA ALA A 153 13.72 -9.14 -3.62
C ALA A 153 13.28 -10.53 -3.12
N VAL A 154 12.02 -10.70 -2.72
CA VAL A 154 11.43 -12.00 -2.34
C VAL A 154 11.58 -13.00 -3.47
N SER A 155 11.22 -12.63 -4.70
CA SER A 155 11.32 -13.52 -5.86
C SER A 155 12.75 -14.00 -6.10
N ARG A 156 13.73 -13.08 -6.02
CA ARG A 156 15.16 -13.40 -6.18
C ARG A 156 15.69 -14.30 -5.07
N LEU A 157 15.32 -14.03 -3.81
CA LEU A 157 15.75 -14.87 -2.68
C LEU A 157 15.12 -16.25 -2.73
N ARG A 158 13.85 -16.34 -3.14
CA ARG A 158 13.15 -17.61 -3.29
C ARG A 158 13.77 -18.48 -4.38
N SER A 159 14.14 -17.90 -5.53
CA SER A 159 14.84 -18.65 -6.57
C SER A 159 16.21 -19.15 -6.09
N LEU A 160 16.94 -18.32 -5.34
CA LEU A 160 18.23 -18.70 -4.73
C LEU A 160 18.07 -19.83 -3.70
N ALA A 161 17.09 -19.73 -2.80
CA ALA A 161 16.79 -20.76 -1.80
C ALA A 161 16.50 -22.10 -2.47
N LEU A 162 15.63 -22.11 -3.48
CA LEU A 162 15.27 -23.30 -4.24
C LEU A 162 16.48 -23.88 -4.98
N PHE A 163 17.32 -23.04 -5.56
CA PHE A 163 18.55 -23.48 -6.22
C PHE A 163 19.51 -24.17 -5.24
N LEU A 164 19.75 -23.57 -4.07
CA LEU A 164 20.56 -24.16 -3.00
C LEU A 164 19.99 -25.50 -2.54
N GLN A 165 18.66 -25.59 -2.41
CA GLN A 165 17.98 -26.83 -2.02
C GLN A 165 18.16 -27.93 -3.07
N MET A 166 17.97 -27.61 -4.36
CA MET A 166 18.18 -28.56 -5.46
C MET A 166 19.64 -29.03 -5.53
N LEU A 167 20.61 -28.14 -5.40
CA LEU A 167 22.03 -28.51 -5.33
C LEU A 167 22.33 -29.38 -4.11
N GLY A 168 21.78 -29.03 -2.95
CA GLY A 168 21.95 -29.78 -1.72
C GLY A 168 21.46 -31.23 -1.87
N LEU A 169 20.27 -31.40 -2.43
CA LEU A 169 19.71 -32.72 -2.73
C LEU A 169 20.54 -33.47 -3.78
N ALA A 170 20.95 -32.81 -4.86
CA ALA A 170 21.77 -33.42 -5.90
C ALA A 170 23.11 -33.93 -5.35
N LEU A 171 23.78 -33.18 -4.47
CA LEU A 171 25.04 -33.58 -3.83
C LEU A 171 24.88 -34.78 -2.89
N VAL A 172 23.78 -34.81 -2.12
CA VAL A 172 23.45 -35.94 -1.25
C VAL A 172 23.13 -37.19 -2.08
N LEU A 173 22.42 -37.05 -3.20
CA LEU A 173 22.09 -38.16 -4.11
C LEU A 173 23.31 -38.64 -4.93
N ALA A 174 24.20 -37.73 -5.34
CA ALA A 174 25.40 -38.06 -6.09
C ALA A 174 26.34 -39.00 -5.31
N ARG A 175 26.31 -38.95 -3.98
CA ARG A 175 26.95 -39.97 -3.13
C ARG A 175 26.45 -41.37 -3.46
N ASP A 176 25.12 -41.57 -3.45
CA ASP A 176 24.51 -42.89 -3.59
C ASP A 176 24.88 -43.53 -4.94
N LEU A 177 24.96 -42.72 -5.99
CA LEU A 177 25.41 -43.17 -7.31
C LEU A 177 26.87 -43.63 -7.35
N ASN A 178 27.75 -43.00 -6.56
CA ASN A 178 29.16 -43.39 -6.50
C ASN A 178 29.35 -44.73 -5.78
N TRP A 179 28.49 -45.07 -4.81
CA TRP A 179 28.57 -46.33 -4.08
C TRP A 179 28.09 -47.54 -4.89
N SER A 180 27.17 -47.34 -5.84
CA SER A 180 26.70 -48.37 -6.76
C SER A 180 27.76 -48.83 -7.77
N LYS A 181 28.83 -48.06 -7.96
CA LYS A 181 29.88 -48.34 -8.96
C LYS A 181 31.05 -49.17 -8.44
N ASP A 182 31.14 -49.33 -7.11
CA ASP A 182 32.16 -50.14 -6.41
C ASP A 182 31.64 -51.56 -6.05
N ARG A 183 30.53 -52.03 -6.64
CA ARG A 183 30.06 -53.42 -6.60
C ARG A 183 30.17 -54.09 -7.96
#